data_AF-A0A9R0JCX9-F1
#
_entry.id   AF-A0A9R0JCX9-F1
#
_cell.length_a   1.000
_cell.length_b   1.000
_cell.length_c   1.000
_cell.angle_alpha   90.00
_cell.angle_beta   90.00
_cell.angle_gamma   90.00
#
_symmetry.space_group_name_H-M   'P 1'
#
loop_
_entity.id
_entity.type
_entity.pdbx_description
1 polymer ?
#
loop_
_entity_poly.entity_id
_entity_poly.type
_entity_poly.pdbx_seq_one_letter_code
_entity_poly.pdbx_strand_id
1 'polypeptide(L)'
;MPWKQVPQRTGKSNKLTKRSTSKAMVESATDYYGKAVQLNWNSPQALNNWGLALQELSAIVPAKEKHNIVKTAISKFRAAIQLQFDFHRAIYNLGTVLYGLAEDLLRIGGSVSHNDISPNDLYSQCAVYIAAAHALKPNYSVYRSALRLVRSMLPLPYLKVGYLTAPPPGNPIGPHSDWKRTQFVLNHEGLYQIVSEQKTSRQSLSSKQVDGPNIKNRAVKVDIPDIVSVSASADLTLPPGAGLFIDTIHGPVYLVADSWESLDGWLDAIRLVYTIFARGKSDVLAGVITG
;
A
#
# COMPACT_ATOMS: atom_id res chain seq x y z
N MET A 1 -35.45 57.91 29.84
CA MET A 1 -35.45 56.88 28.78
C MET A 1 -34.40 55.83 29.13
N PRO A 2 -34.72 54.53 29.20
CA PRO A 2 -33.73 53.51 29.51
C PRO A 2 -32.98 53.10 28.23
N TRP A 3 -31.66 53.01 28.36
CA TRP A 3 -30.76 52.51 27.32
C TRP A 3 -31.03 51.03 27.08
N LYS A 4 -31.46 50.66 25.85
CA LYS A 4 -31.55 49.26 25.44
C LYS A 4 -30.13 48.71 25.30
N GLN A 5 -29.80 47.70 26.10
CA GLN A 5 -28.61 46.87 25.89
C GLN A 5 -28.66 46.27 24.48
N VAL A 6 -27.62 46.52 23.69
CA VAL A 6 -27.39 45.85 22.41
C VAL A 6 -27.06 44.38 22.71
N PRO A 7 -27.82 43.40 22.20
CA PRO A 7 -27.46 42.00 22.40
C PRO A 7 -26.19 41.70 21.63
N GLN A 8 -25.10 41.32 22.32
CA GLN A 8 -23.95 40.69 21.70
C GLN A 8 -24.38 39.33 21.13
N ARG A 9 -24.88 39.29 19.89
CA ARG A 9 -25.17 38.05 19.17
C ARG A 9 -23.92 37.54 18.44
N THR A 10 -23.34 36.51 19.06
CA THR A 10 -23.05 35.21 18.43
C THR A 10 -21.98 35.07 17.35
N GLY A 11 -20.70 35.13 17.74
CA GLY A 11 -19.62 34.50 16.95
C GLY A 11 -19.63 32.96 17.02
N LYS A 12 -20.13 32.36 18.12
CA LYS A 12 -20.22 30.90 18.29
C LYS A 12 -21.42 30.26 17.60
N SER A 13 -22.61 30.88 17.64
CA SER A 13 -23.83 30.32 17.04
C SER A 13 -23.69 30.18 15.52
N ASN A 14 -23.15 31.19 14.83
CA ASN A 14 -22.99 31.20 13.37
C ASN A 14 -21.94 30.17 12.88
N LYS A 15 -20.91 29.87 13.69
CA LYS A 15 -19.92 28.81 13.40
C LYS A 15 -20.51 27.41 13.61
N LEU A 16 -21.34 27.22 14.63
CA LEU A 16 -22.03 25.95 14.90
C LEU A 16 -23.04 25.62 13.81
N THR A 17 -23.85 26.59 13.36
CA THR A 17 -24.80 26.40 12.24
C THR A 17 -24.07 26.14 10.93
N LYS A 18 -22.97 26.85 10.64
CA LYS A 18 -22.16 26.59 9.44
C LYS A 18 -21.52 25.21 9.44
N ARG A 19 -21.05 24.73 10.61
CA ARG A 19 -20.48 23.39 10.74
C ARG A 19 -21.54 22.29 10.59
N SER A 20 -22.74 22.50 11.13
CA SER A 20 -23.85 21.54 10.98
C SER A 20 -24.38 21.48 9.55
N THR A 21 -24.48 22.61 8.85
CA THR A 21 -24.88 22.62 7.43
C THR A 21 -23.80 22.01 6.54
N SER A 22 -22.52 22.33 6.75
CA SER A 22 -21.43 21.67 6.02
C SER A 22 -21.40 20.15 6.26
N LYS A 23 -21.64 19.68 7.49
CA LYS A 23 -21.74 18.25 7.79
C LYS A 23 -22.87 17.58 6.99
N ALA A 24 -24.09 18.13 7.05
CA ALA A 24 -25.23 17.57 6.34
C ALA A 24 -25.02 17.53 4.82
N MET A 25 -24.33 18.52 4.24
CA MET A 25 -24.00 18.54 2.82
C MET A 25 -23.02 17.43 2.44
N VAL A 26 -21.97 17.21 3.23
CA VAL A 26 -20.96 16.16 2.98
C VAL A 26 -21.55 14.76 3.20
N GLU A 27 -22.41 14.56 4.20
CA GLU A 27 -23.15 13.32 4.40
C GLU A 27 -24.05 13.01 3.19
N SER A 28 -24.80 14.01 2.72
CA SER A 28 -25.63 13.87 1.51
C SER A 28 -24.80 13.54 0.27
N ALA A 29 -23.66 14.21 0.07
CA ALA A 29 -22.76 13.92 -1.03
C ALA A 29 -22.22 12.48 -0.96
N THR A 30 -21.87 12.00 0.23
CA THR A 30 -21.41 10.63 0.47
C THR A 30 -22.49 9.60 0.09
N ASP A 31 -23.75 9.86 0.44
CA ASP A 31 -24.90 9.00 0.07
C ASP A 31 -25.13 9.00 -1.45
N TYR A 32 -25.09 10.17 -2.11
CA TYR A 32 -25.21 10.25 -3.57
C TYR A 32 -24.09 9.53 -4.30
N TYR A 33 -22.84 9.62 -3.84
CA TYR A 33 -21.75 8.84 -4.41
C TYR A 33 -21.93 7.34 -4.17
N GLY A 34 -22.45 6.94 -3.01
CA GLY A 34 -22.81 5.55 -2.74
C GLY A 34 -23.85 5.03 -3.73
N LYS A 35 -24.91 5.79 -3.98
CA LYS A 35 -25.93 5.48 -5.00
C LYS A 35 -25.35 5.45 -6.42
N ALA A 36 -24.49 6.40 -6.77
CA ALA A 36 -23.84 6.44 -8.07
C ALA A 36 -22.98 5.20 -8.33
N VAL A 37 -22.24 4.73 -7.31
CA VAL A 37 -21.45 3.49 -7.41
C VAL A 37 -22.33 2.25 -7.45
N GLN A 38 -23.51 2.25 -6.80
CA GLN A 38 -24.46 1.14 -6.98
C GLN A 38 -24.99 1.05 -8.43
N LEU A 39 -25.22 2.19 -9.08
CA LEU A 39 -25.66 2.24 -10.47
C LEU A 39 -24.52 1.93 -11.46
N ASN A 40 -23.28 2.30 -11.13
CA ASN A 40 -22.10 2.03 -11.95
C ASN A 40 -20.91 1.63 -11.07
N TRP A 41 -20.88 0.35 -10.68
CA TRP A 41 -19.88 -0.20 -9.75
C TRP A 41 -18.48 -0.29 -10.37
N ASN A 42 -18.38 -0.22 -11.69
CA ASN A 42 -17.13 -0.30 -12.45
C ASN A 42 -16.61 1.10 -12.88
N SER A 43 -16.74 2.11 -12.02
CA SER A 43 -16.20 3.46 -12.28
C SER A 43 -15.10 3.82 -11.28
N PRO A 44 -13.80 3.81 -11.70
CA PRO A 44 -12.70 4.29 -10.87
C PRO A 44 -12.93 5.72 -10.36
N GLN A 45 -13.44 6.61 -11.22
CA GLN A 45 -13.69 8.01 -10.90
C GLN A 45 -14.77 8.16 -9.82
N ALA A 46 -15.88 7.41 -9.91
CA ALA A 46 -16.94 7.45 -8.91
C ALA A 46 -16.44 6.94 -7.55
N LEU A 47 -15.70 5.82 -7.53
CA LEU A 47 -15.08 5.27 -6.33
C LEU A 47 -14.08 6.25 -5.70
N ASN A 48 -13.23 6.88 -6.49
CA ASN A 48 -12.28 7.89 -6.01
C ASN A 48 -13.00 9.12 -5.42
N ASN A 49 -14.05 9.61 -6.08
CA ASN A 49 -14.81 10.76 -5.58
C ASN A 49 -15.57 10.41 -4.29
N TRP A 50 -16.07 9.17 -4.17
CA TRP A 50 -16.66 8.69 -2.93
C TRP A 50 -15.63 8.66 -1.79
N GLY A 51 -14.42 8.15 -2.06
CA GLY A 51 -13.31 8.17 -1.10
C GLY A 51 -12.96 9.59 -0.64
N LEU A 52 -12.94 10.57 -1.55
CA LEU A 52 -12.69 11.98 -1.21
C LEU A 52 -13.80 12.56 -0.33
N ALA A 53 -15.08 12.32 -0.66
CA ALA A 53 -16.19 12.77 0.17
C ALA A 53 -16.15 12.19 1.59
N LEU A 54 -15.79 10.90 1.71
CA LEU A 54 -15.58 10.25 3.01
C LEU A 54 -14.39 10.86 3.77
N GLN A 55 -13.29 11.17 3.08
CA GLN A 55 -12.15 11.83 3.70
C GLN A 55 -12.53 13.22 4.24
N GLU A 56 -13.27 14.02 3.49
CA GLU A 56 -13.79 15.31 3.94
C GLU A 56 -14.75 15.15 5.13
N LEU A 57 -15.63 14.14 5.11
CA LEU A 57 -16.51 13.82 6.22
C LEU A 57 -15.71 13.48 7.48
N SER A 58 -14.66 12.68 7.34
CA SER A 58 -13.78 12.26 8.44
C SER A 58 -13.12 13.44 9.16
N ALA A 59 -12.92 14.58 8.48
CA ALA A 59 -12.29 15.77 9.04
C ALA A 59 -13.24 16.58 9.93
N ILE A 60 -14.56 16.41 9.82
CA ILE A 60 -15.56 17.22 10.51
C ILE A 60 -16.35 16.46 11.58
N VAL A 61 -16.35 15.13 11.54
CA VAL A 61 -16.99 14.23 12.51
C VAL A 61 -16.17 14.04 13.79
N PRO A 62 -16.78 13.57 14.90
CA PRO A 62 -16.05 13.20 16.11
C PRO A 62 -15.06 12.05 15.88
N ALA A 63 -14.00 11.98 16.69
CA ALA A 63 -12.95 10.96 16.59
C ALA A 63 -13.49 9.51 16.62
N LYS A 64 -14.58 9.26 17.36
CA LYS A 64 -15.23 7.95 17.46
C LYS A 64 -15.77 7.43 16.12
N GLU A 65 -16.24 8.33 15.26
CA GLU A 65 -16.78 7.99 13.93
C GLU A 65 -15.70 8.02 12.85
N LYS A 66 -14.70 8.88 13.03
CA LYS A 66 -13.61 9.14 12.08
C LYS A 66 -12.93 7.85 11.60
N HIS A 67 -12.60 6.93 12.50
CA HIS A 67 -11.86 5.71 12.16
C HIS A 67 -12.57 4.83 11.11
N ASN A 68 -13.87 4.59 11.30
CA ASN A 68 -14.65 3.76 10.38
C ASN A 68 -14.83 4.44 9.02
N ILE A 69 -14.99 5.76 9.01
CA ILE A 69 -15.11 6.55 7.77
C ILE A 69 -13.79 6.52 7.00
N VAL A 70 -12.65 6.69 7.68
CA VAL A 70 -11.31 6.61 7.06
C VAL A 70 -11.05 5.22 6.47
N LYS A 71 -11.37 4.14 7.21
CA LYS A 71 -11.27 2.76 6.69
C LYS A 71 -12.12 2.57 5.44
N THR A 72 -13.32 3.13 5.42
CA THR A 72 -14.20 3.07 4.24
C THR A 72 -13.60 3.86 3.06
N ALA A 73 -13.05 5.05 3.31
CA ALA A 73 -12.39 5.85 2.28
C ALA A 73 -11.21 5.10 1.65
N ILE A 74 -10.35 4.49 2.47
CA ILE A 74 -9.23 3.64 2.04
C ILE A 74 -9.72 2.53 1.11
N SER A 75 -10.79 1.82 1.50
CA SER A 75 -11.39 0.76 0.68
C SER A 75 -11.88 1.28 -0.68
N LYS A 76 -12.50 2.47 -0.74
CA LYS A 76 -12.95 3.06 -2.02
C LYS A 76 -11.79 3.47 -2.91
N PHE A 77 -10.72 4.05 -2.36
CA PHE A 77 -9.53 4.36 -3.16
C PHE A 77 -8.84 3.09 -3.67
N ARG A 78 -8.69 2.05 -2.84
CA ARG A 78 -8.15 0.74 -3.28
C ARG A 78 -9.00 0.13 -4.40
N ALA A 79 -10.32 0.13 -4.27
CA ALA A 79 -11.22 -0.36 -5.31
C ALA A 79 -11.04 0.42 -6.62
N ALA A 80 -10.90 1.75 -6.56
CA ALA A 80 -10.63 2.56 -7.75
C ALA A 80 -9.31 2.19 -8.44
N ILE A 81 -8.25 1.93 -7.65
CA ILE A 81 -6.94 1.49 -8.15
C ILE A 81 -7.04 0.09 -8.78
N GLN A 82 -7.78 -0.83 -8.17
CA GLN A 82 -7.96 -2.19 -8.68
C GLN A 82 -8.70 -2.23 -10.03
N LEU A 83 -9.61 -1.28 -10.28
CA LEU A 83 -10.25 -1.13 -11.59
C LEU A 83 -9.32 -0.49 -12.61
N GLN A 84 -8.45 0.42 -12.19
CA GLN A 84 -7.52 1.14 -13.06
C GLN A 84 -6.21 1.45 -12.33
N PHE A 85 -5.20 0.58 -12.48
CA PHE A 85 -3.92 0.70 -11.78
C PHE A 85 -3.06 1.91 -12.20
N ASP A 86 -3.36 2.55 -13.33
CA ASP A 86 -2.70 3.81 -13.73
C ASP A 86 -3.49 5.05 -13.29
N PHE A 87 -4.54 4.90 -12.48
CA PHE A 87 -5.34 6.01 -11.97
C PHE A 87 -4.63 6.76 -10.84
N HIS A 88 -3.58 7.51 -11.21
CA HIS A 88 -2.66 8.23 -10.32
C HIS A 88 -3.34 9.13 -9.27
N ARG A 89 -4.55 9.65 -9.52
CA ARG A 89 -5.31 10.44 -8.54
C ARG A 89 -5.76 9.58 -7.35
N ALA A 90 -6.30 8.38 -7.61
CA ALA A 90 -6.69 7.46 -6.55
C ALA A 90 -5.48 6.95 -5.76
N ILE A 91 -4.37 6.64 -6.45
CA ILE A 91 -3.09 6.26 -5.84
C ILE A 91 -2.60 7.37 -4.90
N TYR A 92 -2.55 8.62 -5.38
CA TYR A 92 -2.13 9.77 -4.56
C TYR A 92 -3.05 10.01 -3.36
N ASN A 93 -4.37 9.93 -3.55
CA ASN A 93 -5.35 10.13 -2.50
C ASN A 93 -5.24 9.05 -1.41
N LEU A 94 -5.05 7.78 -1.81
CA LEU A 94 -4.79 6.70 -0.87
C LEU A 94 -3.52 6.95 -0.05
N GLY A 95 -2.42 7.33 -0.70
CA GLY A 95 -1.18 7.70 0.00
C GLY A 95 -1.41 8.82 1.02
N THR A 96 -2.16 9.86 0.66
CA THR A 96 -2.48 10.99 1.54
C THR A 96 -3.34 10.58 2.74
N VAL A 97 -4.33 9.70 2.54
CA VAL A 97 -5.18 9.19 3.63
C VAL A 97 -4.38 8.30 4.59
N LEU A 98 -3.48 7.47 4.07
CA LEU A 98 -2.60 6.64 4.89
C LEU A 98 -1.64 7.48 5.75
N TYR A 99 -1.11 8.56 5.19
CA TYR A 99 -0.32 9.54 5.95
C TYR A 99 -1.14 10.14 7.10
N GLY A 100 -2.35 10.64 6.81
CA GLY A 100 -3.22 11.21 7.83
C GLY A 100 -3.58 10.22 8.93
N LEU A 101 -3.83 8.95 8.57
CA LEU A 101 -4.08 7.88 9.53
C LEU A 101 -2.86 7.60 10.42
N ALA A 102 -1.65 7.60 9.86
CA ALA A 102 -0.41 7.43 10.63
C ALA A 102 -0.22 8.55 11.66
N GLU A 103 -0.44 9.81 11.26
CA GLU A 103 -0.37 10.99 12.15
C GLU A 103 -1.42 10.92 13.28
N ASP A 104 -2.65 10.51 12.97
CA ASP A 104 -3.69 10.33 13.97
C ASP A 104 -3.32 9.25 15.00
N LEU A 105 -2.79 8.11 14.55
CA LEU A 105 -2.36 7.03 15.44
C LEU A 105 -1.17 7.43 16.32
N LEU A 106 -0.20 8.17 15.78
CA LEU A 106 0.91 8.73 16.57
C LEU A 106 0.39 9.64 17.69
N ARG A 107 -0.56 10.52 17.37
CA ARG A 107 -1.12 11.49 18.33
C ARG A 107 -1.94 10.83 19.45
N ILE A 108 -2.59 9.71 19.18
CA ILE A 108 -3.44 9.00 20.15
C ILE A 108 -2.60 8.18 21.15
N GLY A 109 -1.31 7.97 20.91
CA GLY A 109 -0.40 7.40 21.91
C GLY A 109 -0.52 5.88 22.08
N GLY A 110 -0.64 5.13 20.97
CA GLY A 110 -0.24 3.72 20.93
C GLY A 110 -1.05 2.71 21.76
N SER A 111 -2.27 3.00 22.18
CA SER A 111 -3.19 1.99 22.72
C SER A 111 -4.34 1.74 21.76
N VAL A 112 -4.04 1.00 20.70
CA VAL A 112 -5.04 0.26 19.93
C VAL A 112 -4.49 -1.17 19.79
N SER A 113 -5.40 -2.13 19.72
CA SER A 113 -5.24 -3.58 19.92
C SER A 113 -3.96 -4.21 19.33
N HIS A 114 -3.61 -5.40 19.83
CA HIS A 114 -2.49 -6.25 19.42
C HIS A 114 -2.50 -6.70 17.93
N ASN A 115 -3.47 -6.22 17.14
CA ASN A 115 -3.70 -6.51 15.72
C ASN A 115 -3.68 -5.26 14.81
N ASP A 116 -3.39 -4.05 15.34
CA ASP A 116 -3.45 -2.82 14.54
C ASP A 116 -2.10 -2.49 13.85
N ILE A 117 -2.19 -2.06 12.58
CA ILE A 117 -1.06 -1.65 11.73
C ILE A 117 -0.29 -0.51 12.41
N SER A 118 1.04 -0.62 12.50
CA SER A 118 1.86 0.41 13.14
C SER A 118 1.86 1.71 12.32
N PRO A 119 2.04 2.90 12.95
CA PRO A 119 2.18 4.15 12.22
C PRO A 119 3.33 4.10 11.19
N ASN A 120 4.43 3.42 11.50
CA ASN A 120 5.56 3.25 10.60
C ASN A 120 5.21 2.43 9.35
N ASP A 121 4.38 1.39 9.50
CA ASP A 121 3.89 0.61 8.35
C ASP A 121 2.98 1.45 7.46
N LEU A 122 2.15 2.32 8.05
CA LEU A 122 1.31 3.26 7.29
C LEU A 122 2.13 4.32 6.57
N TYR A 123 3.18 4.87 7.19
CA TYR A 123 4.12 5.77 6.53
C TYR A 123 4.85 5.08 5.37
N SER A 124 5.29 3.84 5.59
CA SER A 124 5.93 3.04 4.54
C SER A 124 4.98 2.79 3.36
N GLN A 125 3.73 2.40 3.64
CA GLN A 125 2.69 2.22 2.61
C GLN A 125 2.37 3.54 1.90
N CYS A 126 2.21 4.64 2.64
CA CYS A 126 2.01 5.97 2.08
C CYS A 126 3.10 6.31 1.06
N ALA A 127 4.36 6.13 1.45
CA ALA A 127 5.50 6.45 0.61
C ALA A 127 5.51 5.65 -0.69
N VAL A 128 5.12 4.36 -0.66
CA VAL A 128 4.94 3.52 -1.86
C VAL A 128 3.91 4.14 -2.81
N TYR A 129 2.71 4.49 -2.33
CA TYR A 129 1.68 5.07 -3.20
C TYR A 129 2.08 6.46 -3.74
N ILE A 130 2.67 7.32 -2.91
CA ILE A 130 3.10 8.66 -3.36
C ILE A 130 4.22 8.55 -4.40
N ALA A 131 5.19 7.65 -4.21
CA ALA A 131 6.22 7.35 -5.19
C ALA A 131 5.62 6.85 -6.52
N ALA A 132 4.65 5.93 -6.45
CA ALA A 132 3.97 5.40 -7.63
C ALA A 132 3.17 6.49 -8.38
N ALA A 133 2.42 7.33 -7.66
CA ALA A 133 1.67 8.43 -8.25
C ALA A 133 2.60 9.44 -8.94
N HIS A 134 3.73 9.77 -8.31
CA HIS A 134 4.76 10.62 -8.91
C HIS A 134 5.36 9.98 -10.16
N ALA A 135 5.71 8.69 -10.13
CA ALA A 135 6.28 7.99 -11.27
C ALA A 135 5.35 7.98 -12.49
N LEU A 136 4.04 7.79 -12.27
CA LEU A 136 3.03 7.85 -13.34
C LEU A 136 2.80 9.27 -13.89
N LYS A 137 2.94 10.31 -13.06
CA LYS A 137 2.74 11.72 -13.44
C LYS A 137 3.81 12.65 -12.82
N PRO A 138 5.06 12.63 -13.32
CA PRO A 138 6.17 13.38 -12.71
C PRO A 138 6.06 14.90 -12.84
N ASN A 139 5.24 15.36 -13.79
CA ASN A 139 5.00 16.79 -14.05
C ASN A 139 4.03 17.43 -13.05
N TYR A 140 3.36 16.65 -12.20
CA TYR A 140 2.45 17.19 -11.18
C TYR A 140 3.27 17.68 -9.98
N SER A 141 3.34 19.01 -9.81
CA SER A 141 4.11 19.67 -8.74
C SER A 141 3.67 19.23 -7.34
N VAL A 142 2.38 18.96 -7.16
CA VAL A 142 1.80 18.44 -5.91
C VAL A 142 2.44 17.09 -5.55
N TYR A 143 2.59 16.18 -6.51
CA TYR A 143 3.17 14.85 -6.27
C TYR A 143 4.65 14.93 -5.97
N ARG A 144 5.37 15.83 -6.66
CA ARG A 144 6.78 16.11 -6.36
C ARG A 144 6.97 16.62 -4.94
N SER A 145 6.08 17.50 -4.48
CA SER A 145 6.14 18.07 -3.13
C SER A 145 5.82 17.03 -2.06
N ALA A 146 4.77 16.24 -2.27
CA ALA A 146 4.43 15.12 -1.38
C ALA A 146 5.55 14.07 -1.34
N LEU A 147 6.14 13.73 -2.48
CA LEU A 147 7.26 12.78 -2.53
C LEU A 147 8.46 13.29 -1.72
N ARG A 148 8.79 14.59 -1.81
CA ARG A 148 9.89 15.17 -1.00
C ARG A 148 9.66 14.98 0.51
N LEU A 149 8.41 15.03 0.96
CA LEU A 149 8.05 14.82 2.36
C LEU A 149 8.24 13.35 2.79
N VAL A 150 7.79 12.41 1.96
CA VAL A 150 7.71 10.98 2.35
C VAL A 150 8.86 10.13 1.82
N ARG A 151 9.79 10.68 1.02
CA ARG A 151 10.88 9.90 0.40
C ARG A 151 11.77 9.22 1.44
N SER A 152 12.02 9.86 2.58
CA SER A 152 12.81 9.25 3.67
C SER A 152 12.11 8.07 4.36
N MET A 153 10.81 7.89 4.11
CA MET A 153 10.02 6.76 4.61
C MET A 153 10.09 5.54 3.68
N LEU A 154 10.70 5.67 2.50
CA LEU A 154 10.99 4.53 1.62
C LEU A 154 12.23 3.79 2.11
N PRO A 155 12.27 2.45 1.99
CA PRO A 155 13.46 1.66 2.28
C PRO A 155 14.46 1.72 1.10
N LEU A 156 15.01 2.91 0.82
CA LEU A 156 15.93 3.13 -0.31
C LEU A 156 17.12 2.14 -0.28
N PRO A 157 17.57 1.59 -1.42
CA PRO A 157 17.16 1.90 -2.80
C PRO A 157 15.93 1.11 -3.29
N TYR A 158 15.12 0.58 -2.38
CA TYR A 158 13.93 -0.22 -2.69
C TYR A 158 12.65 0.60 -2.50
N LEU A 159 11.60 0.19 -3.20
CA LEU A 159 10.26 0.74 -3.01
C LEU A 159 9.60 0.12 -1.77
N LYS A 160 9.78 -1.19 -1.57
CA LYS A 160 9.21 -1.91 -0.43
C LYS A 160 10.18 -2.99 0.04
N VAL A 161 10.22 -3.16 1.37
CA VAL A 161 10.90 -4.27 2.04
C VAL A 161 9.90 -4.88 3.02
N GLY A 162 9.96 -6.20 3.19
CA GLY A 162 9.12 -6.91 4.15
C GLY A 162 9.47 -8.38 4.20
N TYR A 163 8.74 -9.15 5.00
CA TYR A 163 8.93 -10.58 5.09
C TYR A 163 7.84 -11.32 4.32
N LEU A 164 8.25 -12.39 3.65
CA LEU A 164 7.37 -13.39 3.03
C LEU A 164 7.96 -14.77 3.33
N THR A 165 7.07 -15.75 3.43
CA THR A 165 7.41 -17.15 3.56
C THR A 165 7.45 -17.77 2.17
N ALA A 166 8.59 -18.34 1.82
CA ALA A 166 8.87 -18.85 0.48
C ALA A 166 9.20 -20.35 0.52
N PRO A 167 8.88 -21.11 -0.55
CA PRO A 167 9.20 -22.53 -0.63
C PRO A 167 10.73 -22.74 -0.71
N PRO A 168 11.20 -23.96 -0.41
CA PRO A 168 12.60 -24.31 -0.62
C PRO A 168 13.03 -24.15 -2.09
N PRO A 169 14.26 -23.69 -2.37
CA PRO A 169 14.77 -23.51 -3.73
C PRO A 169 14.61 -24.77 -4.59
N GLY A 170 13.95 -24.62 -5.75
CA GLY A 170 13.75 -25.72 -6.70
C GLY A 170 12.65 -26.71 -6.33
N ASN A 171 11.95 -26.54 -5.20
CA ASN A 171 10.80 -27.36 -4.82
C ASN A 171 9.62 -26.49 -4.35
N PRO A 172 8.79 -25.98 -5.29
CA PRO A 172 7.69 -25.07 -4.98
C PRO A 172 6.53 -25.70 -4.18
N ILE A 173 6.49 -27.03 -4.07
CA ILE A 173 5.45 -27.80 -3.35
C ILE A 173 6.10 -28.57 -2.18
N GLY A 174 7.23 -28.09 -1.67
CA GLY A 174 7.90 -28.70 -0.52
C GLY A 174 7.00 -28.72 0.72
N PRO A 175 7.24 -29.65 1.66
CA PRO A 175 6.46 -29.74 2.90
C PRO A 175 6.52 -28.40 3.65
N HIS A 176 5.44 -28.05 4.37
CA HIS A 176 5.32 -26.74 5.02
C HIS A 176 6.47 -26.44 6.00
N SER A 177 7.09 -27.46 6.60
CA SER A 177 8.27 -27.33 7.47
C SER A 177 9.49 -26.71 6.79
N ASP A 178 9.58 -26.83 5.47
CA ASP A 178 10.74 -26.42 4.68
C ASP A 178 10.58 -24.99 4.13
N TRP A 179 9.38 -24.43 4.23
CA TRP A 179 9.12 -23.05 3.86
C TRP A 179 9.76 -22.12 4.87
N LYS A 180 10.50 -21.13 4.37
CA LYS A 180 11.27 -20.22 5.22
C LYS A 180 10.76 -18.81 5.10
N ARG A 181 10.42 -18.23 6.25
CA ARG A 181 10.18 -16.79 6.38
C ARG A 181 11.49 -16.05 6.18
N THR A 182 11.56 -15.27 5.10
CA THR A 182 12.76 -14.53 4.68
C THR A 182 12.38 -13.11 4.29
N GLN A 183 13.38 -12.24 4.18
CA GLN A 183 13.16 -10.87 3.78
C GLN A 183 13.11 -10.78 2.25
N PHE A 184 12.18 -10.00 1.74
CA PHE A 184 12.01 -9.68 0.32
C PHE A 184 12.11 -8.18 0.11
N VAL A 185 12.62 -7.81 -1.05
CA VAL A 185 12.73 -6.42 -1.50
C VAL A 185 12.11 -6.27 -2.88
N LEU A 186 11.46 -5.14 -3.12
CA LEU A 186 10.87 -4.77 -4.40
C LEU A 186 11.48 -3.44 -4.84
N ASN A 187 12.15 -3.43 -5.99
CA ASN A 187 12.60 -2.21 -6.66
C ASN A 187 11.81 -2.01 -7.97
N HIS A 188 12.35 -1.21 -8.90
CA HIS A 188 11.73 -0.95 -10.21
C HIS A 188 11.98 -2.08 -11.23
N GLU A 189 12.84 -3.05 -10.93
CA GLU A 189 13.26 -4.14 -11.82
C GLU A 189 12.63 -5.48 -11.43
N GLY A 190 12.42 -5.75 -10.14
CA GLY A 190 11.93 -7.04 -9.67
C GLY A 190 11.69 -7.14 -8.17
N LEU A 191 11.10 -8.28 -7.81
CA LEU A 191 10.94 -8.78 -6.44
C LEU A 191 12.05 -9.81 -6.17
N TYR A 192 12.85 -9.59 -5.14
CA TYR A 192 14.01 -10.41 -4.81
C TYR A 192 13.98 -10.88 -3.36
N GLN A 193 14.24 -12.16 -3.15
CA GLN A 193 14.48 -12.73 -1.83
C GLN A 193 15.91 -12.40 -1.36
N ILE A 194 16.05 -11.81 -0.19
CA ILE A 194 17.33 -11.65 0.50
C ILE A 194 17.65 -12.96 1.21
N VAL A 195 18.68 -13.65 0.73
CA VAL A 195 19.26 -14.80 1.43
C VAL A 195 20.35 -14.27 2.36
N SER A 196 20.10 -14.32 3.67
CA SER A 196 21.14 -14.06 4.65
C SER A 196 22.22 -15.14 4.50
N GLU A 197 23.43 -14.78 4.09
CA GLU A 197 24.59 -15.65 4.22
C GLU A 197 24.80 -15.94 5.72
N GLN A 198 24.31 -17.07 6.21
CA GLN A 198 24.79 -17.60 7.47
C GLN A 198 26.28 -17.87 7.30
N LYS A 199 27.11 -17.18 8.08
CA LYS A 199 28.56 -17.39 8.21
C LYS A 199 28.92 -18.88 8.20
N THR A 200 29.27 -19.41 7.05
CA THR A 200 30.09 -20.63 6.95
C THR A 200 31.55 -20.19 7.05
N SER A 201 31.97 -19.88 8.27
CA SER A 201 33.39 -19.90 8.61
C SER A 201 33.61 -20.92 9.72
N ARG A 202 33.95 -22.16 9.32
CA ARG A 202 35.22 -22.80 9.69
C ARG A 202 35.30 -24.22 9.10
N GLN A 203 36.45 -24.46 8.45
CA GLN A 203 37.04 -25.74 8.04
C GLN A 203 36.39 -26.39 6.80
N SER A 204 37.11 -26.77 5.74
CA SER A 204 38.54 -27.04 5.56
C SER A 204 38.87 -27.10 4.06
N LEU A 205 40.10 -26.72 3.69
CA LEU A 205 40.65 -26.98 2.35
C LEU A 205 40.64 -28.49 2.05
N SER A 206 40.09 -28.88 0.91
CA SER A 206 40.55 -30.04 0.12
C SER A 206 39.80 -30.12 -1.21
N SER A 207 40.58 -30.22 -2.27
CA SER A 207 40.28 -30.35 -3.69
C SER A 207 39.20 -31.40 -4.06
N LYS A 208 38.31 -31.03 -4.99
CA LYS A 208 38.15 -31.62 -6.34
C LYS A 208 36.95 -30.98 -7.07
N GLN A 209 37.22 -30.42 -8.25
CA GLN A 209 36.19 -30.05 -9.22
C GLN A 209 35.41 -31.29 -9.65
N VAL A 210 34.09 -31.19 -9.58
CA VAL A 210 33.15 -32.03 -10.34
C VAL A 210 32.08 -31.07 -10.85
N ASP A 211 32.04 -30.89 -12.17
CA ASP A 211 31.00 -30.15 -12.87
C ASP A 211 29.66 -30.87 -12.71
N GLY A 212 28.79 -30.27 -11.92
CA GLY A 212 27.35 -30.55 -11.86
C GLY A 212 26.61 -29.22 -11.91
N PRO A 213 25.36 -29.17 -12.41
CA PRO A 213 24.59 -27.94 -12.42
C PRO A 213 24.53 -27.41 -10.99
N ASN A 214 24.91 -26.14 -10.82
CA ASN A 214 25.13 -25.50 -9.52
C ASN A 214 23.78 -25.33 -8.79
N ILE A 215 23.27 -26.40 -8.16
CA ILE A 215 22.02 -26.45 -7.38
C ILE A 215 22.32 -26.02 -5.93
N LYS A 216 22.93 -24.85 -5.76
CA LYS A 216 23.16 -24.25 -4.45
C LYS A 216 22.65 -22.82 -4.49
N ASN A 217 21.57 -22.55 -3.77
CA ASN A 217 20.93 -21.25 -3.54
C ASN A 217 20.30 -20.54 -4.75
N ARG A 218 19.20 -21.08 -5.31
CA ARG A 218 18.29 -20.22 -6.10
C ARG A 218 17.32 -19.49 -5.15
N ALA A 219 17.71 -18.28 -4.75
CA ALA A 219 16.80 -17.32 -4.13
C ALA A 219 15.63 -17.03 -5.08
N VAL A 220 14.43 -16.81 -4.54
CA VAL A 220 13.28 -16.39 -5.37
C VAL A 220 13.57 -15.04 -6.00
N LYS A 221 13.47 -14.99 -7.34
CA LYS A 221 13.67 -13.81 -8.16
C LYS A 221 12.53 -13.74 -9.17
N VAL A 222 11.81 -12.62 -9.17
CA VAL A 222 10.75 -12.33 -10.13
C VAL A 222 11.01 -10.97 -10.73
N ASP A 223 11.38 -10.93 -12.01
CA ASP A 223 11.59 -9.67 -12.72
C ASP A 223 10.24 -9.10 -13.16
N ILE A 224 10.05 -7.78 -13.04
CA ILE A 224 8.81 -7.09 -13.38
C ILE A 224 8.34 -7.36 -14.83
N PRO A 225 9.22 -7.39 -15.85
CA PRO A 225 8.82 -7.70 -17.22
C PRO A 225 8.24 -9.11 -17.42
N ASP A 226 8.60 -10.05 -16.54
CA ASP A 226 8.22 -11.46 -16.66
C ASP A 226 6.85 -11.76 -16.04
N ILE A 227 6.28 -10.81 -15.29
CA ILE A 227 4.99 -10.96 -14.62
C ILE A 227 3.85 -10.98 -15.63
N VAL A 228 3.05 -12.04 -15.57
CA VAL A 228 1.81 -12.19 -16.35
C VAL A 228 0.60 -11.79 -15.51
N SER A 229 0.54 -12.25 -14.25
CA SER A 229 -0.52 -11.87 -13.32
C SER A 229 -0.06 -11.95 -11.87
N VAL A 230 -0.76 -11.25 -10.98
CA VAL A 230 -0.50 -11.25 -9.54
C VAL A 230 -1.84 -11.29 -8.83
N SER A 231 -2.06 -12.21 -7.90
CA SER A 231 -3.29 -12.33 -7.12
C SER A 231 -3.08 -12.92 -5.73
N ALA A 232 -4.08 -12.76 -4.86
CA ALA A 232 -4.16 -13.57 -3.65
C ALA A 232 -4.42 -15.04 -4.03
N SER A 233 -3.92 -15.96 -3.23
CA SER A 233 -4.13 -17.40 -3.39
C SER A 233 -4.78 -17.99 -2.15
N ALA A 234 -5.80 -18.82 -2.38
CA ALA A 234 -6.45 -19.65 -1.38
C ALA A 234 -6.09 -21.14 -1.56
N ASP A 235 -4.96 -21.42 -2.22
CA ASP A 235 -4.49 -22.78 -2.45
C ASP A 235 -4.19 -23.48 -1.11
N LEU A 236 -4.90 -24.59 -0.87
CA LEU A 236 -4.84 -25.37 0.36
C LEU A 236 -3.49 -26.06 0.56
N THR A 237 -2.65 -26.13 -0.48
CA THR A 237 -1.30 -26.67 -0.40
C THR A 237 -0.30 -25.67 0.19
N LEU A 238 -0.67 -24.39 0.33
CA LEU A 238 0.20 -23.38 0.93
C LEU A 238 0.25 -23.51 2.47
N PRO A 239 1.37 -23.14 3.10
CA PRO A 239 1.43 -22.99 4.54
C PRO A 239 0.38 -22.00 5.08
N PRO A 240 0.04 -22.07 6.38
CA PRO A 240 -0.87 -21.12 7.01
C PRO A 240 -0.43 -19.67 6.80
N GLY A 241 -1.35 -18.82 6.36
CA GLY A 241 -1.12 -17.40 6.11
C GLY A 241 -1.90 -16.89 4.91
N ALA A 242 -1.58 -15.68 4.46
CA ALA A 242 -2.23 -15.07 3.30
C ALA A 242 -1.40 -15.35 2.04
N GLY A 243 -1.90 -16.22 1.15
CA GLY A 243 -1.19 -16.65 -0.04
C GLY A 243 -1.05 -15.55 -1.10
N LEU A 244 0.15 -15.40 -1.65
CA LEU A 244 0.49 -14.56 -2.79
C LEU A 244 0.86 -15.46 -3.97
N PHE A 245 0.17 -15.28 -5.09
CA PHE A 245 0.43 -15.95 -6.35
C PHE A 245 0.92 -14.94 -7.39
N ILE A 246 2.06 -15.24 -8.00
CA ILE A 246 2.61 -14.46 -9.12
C ILE A 246 2.82 -15.43 -10.27
N ASP A 247 2.04 -15.24 -11.33
CA ASP A 247 2.23 -15.97 -12.57
C ASP A 247 3.26 -15.26 -13.43
N THR A 248 4.23 -16.00 -13.97
CA THR A 248 5.30 -15.47 -14.81
C THR A 248 5.45 -16.29 -16.08
N ILE A 249 6.14 -15.75 -17.08
CA ILE A 249 6.48 -16.50 -18.30
C ILE A 249 7.38 -17.73 -18.03
N HIS A 250 7.99 -17.82 -16.84
CA HIS A 250 8.83 -18.93 -16.41
C HIS A 250 8.11 -19.92 -15.48
N GLY A 251 6.82 -19.68 -15.22
CA GLY A 251 5.97 -20.49 -14.35
C GLY A 251 5.53 -19.75 -13.07
N PRO A 252 4.68 -20.40 -12.28
CA PRO A 252 4.08 -19.79 -11.11
C PRO A 252 5.05 -19.69 -9.92
N VAL A 253 4.94 -18.59 -9.18
CA VAL A 253 5.65 -18.37 -7.92
C VAL A 253 4.62 -18.18 -6.80
N TYR A 254 4.75 -19.00 -5.76
CA TYR A 254 3.91 -18.95 -4.57
C TYR A 254 4.70 -18.44 -3.37
N LEU A 255 4.13 -17.48 -2.65
CA LEU A 255 4.67 -16.90 -1.42
C LEU A 255 3.54 -16.79 -0.40
N VAL A 256 3.86 -16.67 0.88
CA VAL A 256 2.87 -16.50 1.95
C VAL A 256 3.22 -15.28 2.80
N ALA A 257 2.28 -14.36 2.96
CA ALA A 257 2.39 -13.23 3.87
C ALA A 257 1.84 -13.58 5.26
N ASP A 258 2.37 -12.93 6.30
CA ASP A 258 1.99 -13.19 7.69
C ASP A 258 0.52 -12.81 7.99
N SER A 259 -0.06 -11.89 7.22
CA SER A 259 -1.46 -11.45 7.34
C SER A 259 -2.04 -10.99 6.00
N TRP A 260 -3.38 -10.89 5.93
CA TRP A 260 -4.08 -10.39 4.74
C TRP A 260 -3.76 -8.91 4.46
N GLU A 261 -3.55 -8.10 5.49
CA GLU A 261 -3.15 -6.70 5.36
C GLU A 261 -1.73 -6.57 4.80
N SER A 262 -0.81 -7.45 5.22
CA SER A 262 0.53 -7.53 4.67
C SER A 262 0.49 -7.96 3.20
N LEU A 263 -0.36 -8.93 2.86
CA LEU A 263 -0.60 -9.38 1.49
C LEU A 263 -1.12 -8.23 0.61
N ASP A 264 -2.13 -7.48 1.05
CA ASP A 264 -2.65 -6.31 0.33
C ASP A 264 -1.53 -5.31 -0.01
N GLY A 265 -0.65 -5.04 0.96
CA GLY A 265 0.49 -4.15 0.76
C GLY A 265 1.52 -4.68 -0.26
N TRP A 266 1.69 -6.00 -0.36
CA TRP A 266 2.53 -6.62 -1.39
C TRP A 266 1.85 -6.63 -2.77
N LEU A 267 0.58 -7.02 -2.84
CA LEU A 267 -0.21 -7.02 -4.07
C LEU A 267 -0.24 -5.63 -4.71
N ASP A 268 -0.57 -4.61 -3.92
CA ASP A 268 -0.64 -3.24 -4.40
C ASP A 268 0.75 -2.78 -4.88
N ALA A 269 1.81 -3.00 -4.10
CA ALA A 269 3.16 -2.59 -4.49
C ALA A 269 3.64 -3.24 -5.79
N ILE A 270 3.49 -4.57 -5.94
CA ILE A 270 3.94 -5.30 -7.14
C ILE A 270 3.14 -4.83 -8.36
N ARG A 271 1.80 -4.74 -8.26
CA ARG A 271 0.96 -4.30 -9.37
C ARG A 271 1.21 -2.84 -9.77
N LEU A 272 1.51 -1.97 -8.80
CA LEU A 272 1.91 -0.58 -9.07
C LEU A 272 3.23 -0.52 -9.84
N VAL A 273 4.26 -1.26 -9.40
CA VAL A 273 5.54 -1.32 -10.12
C VAL A 273 5.36 -1.86 -11.53
N TYR A 274 4.62 -2.96 -11.68
CA TYR A 274 4.29 -3.51 -13.00
C TYR A 274 3.58 -2.50 -13.88
N THR A 275 2.60 -1.77 -13.34
CA THR A 275 1.87 -0.75 -14.10
C THR A 275 2.78 0.39 -14.54
N ILE A 276 3.69 0.84 -13.67
CA ILE A 276 4.68 1.88 -13.99
C ILE A 276 5.60 1.39 -15.12
N PHE A 277 6.06 0.14 -15.07
CA PHE A 277 6.83 -0.50 -16.14
C PHE A 277 6.04 -0.54 -17.46
N ALA A 278 4.81 -1.06 -17.43
CA ALA A 278 3.96 -1.15 -18.61
C ALA A 278 3.63 0.22 -19.25
N ARG A 279 3.72 1.30 -18.47
CA ARG A 279 3.57 2.69 -18.95
C ARG A 279 4.88 3.34 -19.40
N GLY A 280 5.99 2.60 -19.43
CA GLY A 280 7.31 3.09 -19.83
C GLY A 280 7.87 4.14 -18.85
N LYS A 281 7.60 3.98 -17.55
CA LYS A 281 8.00 4.92 -16.49
C LYS A 281 8.94 4.32 -15.46
N SER A 282 9.55 3.17 -15.76
CA SER A 282 10.52 2.51 -14.86
C SER A 282 11.68 3.42 -14.47
N ASP A 283 12.26 4.18 -15.42
CA ASP A 283 13.37 5.10 -15.15
C ASP A 283 12.99 6.21 -14.17
N VAL A 284 11.72 6.66 -14.22
CA VAL A 284 11.22 7.67 -13.27
C VAL A 284 11.15 7.08 -11.87
N LEU A 285 10.62 5.86 -11.73
CA LEU A 285 10.59 5.16 -10.45
C LEU A 285 12.01 4.84 -9.95
N ALA A 286 12.93 4.47 -10.84
CA ALA A 286 14.34 4.27 -10.53
C ALA A 286 14.93 5.52 -9.89
N GLY A 287 14.82 6.70 -10.52
CA GLY A 287 15.29 7.96 -9.93
C GLY A 287 14.61 8.33 -8.59
N VAL A 288 13.35 7.92 -8.39
CA VAL A 288 12.67 8.09 -7.09
C VAL A 288 13.30 7.23 -5.99
N ILE A 289 13.79 6.03 -6.29
CA ILE A 289 14.31 5.12 -5.26
C ILE A 289 15.85 5.08 -5.17
N THR A 290 16.58 5.42 -6.23
CA THR A 290 18.06 5.37 -6.23
C THR A 290 18.72 6.71 -5.97
N GLY A 291 18.07 7.85 -6.30
CA GLY A 291 18.68 9.18 -6.20
C GLY A 291 18.92 9.78 -7.57
#